data_AF-A0A445I2U7-F1
#
_entry.id   AF-A0A445I2U7-F1
#
_cell.length_a   1.000
_cell.length_b   1.000
_cell.length_c   1.000
_cell.angle_alpha   90.00
_cell.angle_beta   90.00
_cell.angle_gamma   90.00
#
_symmetry.space_group_name_H-M   'P 1'
#
loop_
_entity.id
_entity.type
_entity.pdbx_description
1 polymer ?
#
loop_
_entity_poly.entity_id
_entity_poly.type
_entity_poly.pdbx_seq_one_letter_code
_entity_poly.pdbx_strand_id
1 'polypeptide(L)'
;MTVTASLHRLSRLRFIAKPQPFLSPHSIPSHFSLTPKTKKANRFRFLSMAAEPKESPSNNPGLHTTPDEATKGYIMQQTMFRIKDPKVSLDFYSRVLGMSLLKRLDFPEMKFSLYFMGYENTAEAPSNPIDKVVWTFSQKATIELTHNWGTESDPEFKGYHNGNSEPRGFGHIGVTVDDTYKACERFQNLGVEFVKKPEDGNNFSLVFNSF
;
A
#
# COMPACT_ATOMS: atom_id res chain seq x y z
N MET A 1 17.31 17.34 0.78
CA MET A 1 17.02 18.10 -0.45
C MET A 1 16.47 17.11 -1.48
N THR A 2 15.24 17.36 -1.91
CA THR A 2 14.28 16.33 -2.33
C THR A 2 14.27 16.16 -3.86
N VAL A 3 14.53 14.95 -4.35
CA VAL A 3 14.52 14.58 -5.79
C VAL A 3 13.09 14.30 -6.25
N THR A 4 12.19 15.27 -6.10
CA THR A 4 10.80 15.17 -6.58
C THR A 4 10.48 16.15 -7.71
N ALA A 5 11.40 17.04 -8.07
CA ALA A 5 11.10 18.21 -8.90
C ALA A 5 11.14 17.99 -10.43
N SER A 6 11.58 16.83 -10.95
CA SER A 6 11.88 16.72 -12.40
C SER A 6 10.75 16.14 -13.28
N LEU A 7 9.67 15.56 -12.73
CA LEU A 7 8.67 14.83 -13.54
C LEU A 7 7.30 15.52 -13.72
N HIS A 8 7.12 16.76 -13.25
CA HIS A 8 5.81 17.43 -13.17
C HIS A 8 5.26 18.03 -14.49
N ARG A 9 5.90 17.82 -15.66
CA ARG A 9 5.59 18.62 -16.87
C ARG A 9 4.68 18.00 -17.93
N LEU A 10 4.04 16.84 -17.70
CA LEU A 10 3.37 16.11 -18.80
C LEU A 10 1.88 15.72 -18.65
N SER A 11 1.15 16.13 -17.60
CA SER A 11 -0.24 15.65 -17.39
C SER A 11 -1.34 16.74 -17.37
N ARG A 12 -1.38 17.61 -18.38
CA ARG A 12 -2.50 18.55 -18.59
C ARG A 12 -3.25 18.29 -19.89
N LEU A 13 -4.11 17.27 -19.92
CA LEU A 13 -5.35 17.30 -20.70
C LEU A 13 -6.47 16.62 -19.88
N ARG A 14 -7.46 17.40 -19.44
CA ARG A 14 -8.69 16.92 -18.79
C ARG A 14 -9.82 16.96 -19.83
N PHE A 15 -10.60 15.89 -19.95
CA PHE A 15 -11.91 15.89 -20.58
C PHE A 15 -13.00 15.84 -19.50
N ILE A 16 -14.01 16.71 -19.63
CA ILE A 16 -15.14 16.88 -18.71
C ILE A 16 -16.36 16.18 -19.30
N ALA A 17 -17.04 15.32 -18.54
CA ALA A 17 -18.38 14.83 -18.84
C ALA A 17 -19.30 15.08 -17.63
N LYS A 18 -20.43 15.74 -17.85
CA LYS A 18 -21.50 15.97 -16.86
C LYS A 18 -22.66 14.99 -17.07
N PRO A 19 -23.33 14.52 -16.01
CA PRO A 19 -24.70 14.02 -16.10
C PRO A 19 -25.73 14.99 -15.47
N GLN A 20 -26.92 15.06 -16.07
CA GLN A 20 -28.13 15.75 -15.58
C GLN A 20 -29.03 14.76 -14.80
N PRO A 21 -29.92 15.23 -13.89
CA PRO A 21 -30.71 14.39 -12.99
C PRO A 21 -32.12 14.10 -13.53
N PHE A 22 -32.75 13.01 -13.08
CA PHE A 22 -34.17 12.75 -13.28
C PHE A 22 -34.92 12.68 -11.93
N LEU A 23 -36.03 13.40 -11.90
CA LEU A 23 -36.93 13.69 -10.78
C LEU A 23 -37.92 12.55 -10.51
N SER A 24 -38.22 12.32 -9.23
CA SER A 24 -39.43 11.64 -8.73
C SER A 24 -40.66 12.55 -8.79
N PRO A 25 -41.89 11.99 -8.86
CA PRO A 25 -42.93 12.58 -8.02
C PRO A 25 -43.96 11.60 -7.42
N HIS A 26 -44.21 11.83 -6.13
CA HIS A 26 -45.53 12.11 -5.51
C HIS A 26 -46.50 10.96 -5.17
N SER A 27 -46.62 10.82 -3.84
CA SER A 27 -47.73 10.43 -2.97
C SER A 27 -49.10 11.06 -3.24
N ILE A 28 -50.20 10.32 -2.98
CA ILE A 28 -51.52 10.80 -2.51
C ILE A 28 -52.18 9.72 -1.59
N PRO A 29 -52.95 10.09 -0.54
CA PRO A 29 -53.26 9.26 0.63
C PRO A 29 -54.67 8.65 0.61
N SER A 30 -54.97 7.74 1.55
CA SER A 30 -56.35 7.43 1.93
C SER A 30 -56.50 7.23 3.44
N HIS A 31 -57.50 7.92 3.98
CA HIS A 31 -58.06 7.81 5.32
C HIS A 31 -58.71 6.43 5.53
N PHE A 32 -58.59 5.86 6.72
CA PHE A 32 -59.76 5.44 7.52
C PHE A 32 -59.34 5.17 8.97
N SER A 33 -60.09 5.81 9.88
CA SER A 33 -59.97 5.71 11.33
C SER A 33 -60.59 4.41 11.82
N LEU A 34 -59.97 3.76 12.80
CA LEU A 34 -60.62 2.97 13.87
C LEU A 34 -59.58 2.77 14.98
N THR A 35 -59.80 3.39 16.14
CA THR A 35 -58.94 3.24 17.32
C THR A 35 -59.45 2.10 18.21
N PRO A 36 -58.65 1.05 18.47
CA PRO A 36 -58.89 0.15 19.60
C PRO A 36 -58.11 0.65 20.81
N LYS A 37 -58.79 0.79 21.96
CA LYS A 37 -58.17 1.03 23.26
C LYS A 37 -57.26 -0.14 23.63
N THR A 38 -55.96 -0.03 23.37
CA THR A 38 -54.96 -1.00 23.84
C THR A 38 -54.37 -0.58 25.17
N LYS A 39 -54.45 -1.49 26.15
CA LYS A 39 -53.86 -1.43 27.49
C LYS A 39 -52.38 -0.99 27.39
N LYS A 40 -51.96 -0.02 28.21
CA LYS A 40 -50.55 0.33 28.40
C LYS A 40 -49.82 -0.87 28.99
N ALA A 41 -49.31 -1.74 28.14
CA ALA A 41 -48.20 -2.61 28.49
C ALA A 41 -46.99 -1.69 28.66
N ASN A 42 -46.45 -1.62 29.87
CA ASN A 42 -45.11 -1.05 30.11
C ASN A 42 -44.11 -1.93 29.37
N ARG A 43 -43.96 -1.65 28.08
CA ARG A 43 -42.92 -2.20 27.23
C ARG A 43 -41.66 -1.46 27.66
N PHE A 44 -40.96 -1.99 28.65
CA PHE A 44 -39.56 -1.67 28.85
C PHE A 44 -38.86 -1.99 27.55
N ARG A 45 -38.68 -0.96 26.71
CA ARG A 45 -37.74 -1.01 25.59
C ARG A 45 -36.38 -1.17 26.25
N PHE A 46 -35.90 -2.40 26.32
CA PHE A 46 -34.47 -2.63 26.33
C PHE A 46 -33.96 -2.04 25.00
N LEU A 47 -33.57 -0.77 25.05
CA LEU A 47 -32.68 -0.19 24.05
C LEU A 47 -31.37 -0.96 24.21
N SER A 48 -31.22 -2.01 23.41
CA SER A 48 -29.90 -2.53 23.08
C SER A 48 -29.16 -1.37 22.44
N MET A 49 -28.39 -0.63 23.24
CA MET A 49 -27.35 0.26 22.75
C MET A 49 -26.29 -0.65 22.13
N ALA A 50 -26.49 -1.08 20.89
CA ALA A 50 -25.40 -1.67 20.13
C ALA A 50 -24.30 -0.61 20.11
N ALA A 51 -23.16 -0.91 20.74
CA ALA A 51 -22.03 0.00 20.73
C ALA A 51 -21.68 0.31 19.26
N GLU A 52 -21.37 1.57 18.98
CA GLU A 52 -20.89 1.99 17.66
C GLU A 52 -19.70 1.12 17.21
N PRO A 53 -19.55 0.81 15.90
CA PRO A 53 -18.42 0.04 15.40
C PRO A 53 -17.08 0.65 15.80
N LYS A 54 -16.05 -0.19 15.99
CA LYS A 54 -14.71 0.29 16.38
C LYS A 54 -14.11 1.24 15.37
N GLU A 55 -14.54 1.16 14.11
CA GLU A 55 -14.09 1.95 12.97
C GLU A 55 -14.84 3.29 12.83
N SER A 56 -15.84 3.55 13.67
CA SER A 56 -16.62 4.80 13.59
C SER A 56 -15.74 6.02 13.92
N PRO A 57 -16.03 7.20 13.35
CA PRO A 57 -15.33 8.45 13.72
C PRO A 57 -15.49 8.81 15.19
N SER A 58 -16.62 8.45 15.82
CA SER A 58 -16.84 8.67 17.25
C SER A 58 -15.86 7.87 18.12
N ASN A 59 -15.47 6.67 17.67
CA ASN A 59 -14.48 5.84 18.34
C ASN A 59 -13.04 6.13 17.88
N ASN A 60 -12.84 6.93 16.82
CA ASN A 60 -11.54 7.32 16.27
C ASN A 60 -11.44 8.84 16.06
N PRO A 61 -11.24 9.64 17.13
CA PRO A 61 -11.15 11.09 17.01
C PRO A 61 -10.08 11.54 16.02
N GLY A 62 -10.45 12.44 15.10
CA GLY A 62 -9.58 12.92 14.01
C GLY A 62 -9.74 12.17 12.68
N LEU A 63 -10.50 11.07 12.65
CA LEU A 63 -10.84 10.39 11.39
C LEU A 63 -11.83 11.21 10.56
N HIS A 64 -11.40 11.61 9.37
CA HIS A 64 -12.28 12.23 8.36
C HIS A 64 -12.76 11.15 7.38
N THR A 65 -14.07 10.98 7.23
CA THR A 65 -14.67 9.93 6.40
C THR A 65 -14.84 10.31 4.94
N THR A 66 -14.65 11.58 4.60
CA THR A 66 -14.78 12.11 3.25
C THR A 66 -13.41 12.63 2.79
N PRO A 67 -12.78 11.97 1.79
CA PRO A 67 -11.57 12.50 1.17
C PRO A 67 -11.83 13.86 0.52
N ASP A 68 -10.86 14.76 0.61
CA ASP A 68 -10.90 16.04 -0.10
C ASP A 68 -10.91 15.82 -1.63
N GLU A 69 -11.66 16.63 -2.37
CA GLU A 69 -11.74 16.55 -3.84
C GLU A 69 -10.36 16.65 -4.50
N ALA A 70 -9.44 17.45 -3.92
CA ALA A 70 -8.10 17.64 -4.44
C ALA A 70 -7.22 16.38 -4.35
N THR A 71 -7.52 15.44 -3.43
CA THR A 71 -6.69 14.26 -3.17
C THR A 71 -7.28 12.96 -3.70
N LYS A 72 -8.47 13.00 -4.32
CA LYS A 72 -9.17 11.81 -4.86
C LYS A 72 -8.35 10.94 -5.81
N GLY A 73 -7.38 11.53 -6.52
CA GLY A 73 -6.50 10.82 -7.45
C GLY A 73 -5.19 10.33 -6.86
N TYR A 74 -4.91 10.59 -5.58
CA TYR A 74 -3.63 10.21 -4.97
C TYR A 74 -3.56 8.71 -4.74
N ILE A 75 -2.36 8.16 -4.87
CA ILE A 75 -2.07 6.76 -4.59
C ILE A 75 -0.82 6.64 -3.71
N MET A 76 -0.77 5.61 -2.86
CA MET A 76 0.48 5.21 -2.22
C MET A 76 1.29 4.42 -3.25
N GLN A 77 2.14 5.13 -3.98
CA GLN A 77 2.81 4.61 -5.17
C GLN A 77 4.02 3.74 -4.83
N GLN A 78 4.90 4.21 -3.94
CA GLN A 78 6.17 3.55 -3.66
C GLN A 78 6.58 3.63 -2.19
N THR A 79 7.35 2.63 -1.75
CA THR A 79 8.19 2.68 -0.56
C THR A 79 9.63 2.50 -0.99
N MET A 80 10.53 3.36 -0.52
CA MET A 80 11.93 3.36 -0.94
C MET A 80 12.84 2.76 0.12
N PHE A 81 13.72 1.85 -0.30
CA PHE A 81 14.83 1.33 0.49
C PHE A 81 16.15 1.62 -0.20
N ARG A 82 17.15 2.00 0.60
CA ARG A 82 18.53 1.90 0.13
C ARG A 82 19.00 0.46 0.26
N ILE A 83 19.75 0.00 -0.72
CA ILE A 83 20.26 -1.37 -0.79
C ILE A 83 21.77 -1.38 -1.03
N LYS A 84 22.48 -2.30 -0.37
CA LYS A 84 23.94 -2.39 -0.49
C LYS A 84 24.36 -2.93 -1.86
N ASP A 85 23.77 -4.05 -2.26
CA ASP A 85 24.09 -4.77 -3.49
C ASP A 85 22.81 -5.09 -4.29
N PRO A 86 22.61 -4.48 -5.47
CA PRO A 86 21.43 -4.73 -6.29
C PRO A 86 21.35 -6.17 -6.77
N LYS A 87 22.46 -6.90 -6.92
CA LYS A 87 22.41 -8.31 -7.33
C LYS A 87 21.71 -9.16 -6.28
N VAL A 88 22.06 -8.97 -5.01
CA VAL A 88 21.45 -9.69 -3.88
C VAL A 88 20.01 -9.27 -3.70
N SER A 89 19.73 -7.96 -3.72
CA SER A 89 18.36 -7.46 -3.54
C SER A 89 17.43 -7.88 -4.67
N LEU A 90 17.86 -7.78 -5.93
CA LEU A 90 17.03 -8.17 -7.07
C LEU A 90 16.71 -9.66 -7.04
N ASP A 91 17.68 -10.52 -6.73
CA ASP A 91 17.43 -11.97 -6.57
C ASP A 91 16.40 -12.24 -5.46
N PHE A 92 16.56 -11.58 -4.31
CA PHE A 92 15.62 -11.72 -3.21
C PHE A 92 14.19 -11.27 -3.59
N TYR A 93 14.03 -10.02 -4.05
CA TYR A 93 12.69 -9.51 -4.37
C TYR A 93 12.05 -10.23 -5.56
N SER A 94 12.83 -10.68 -6.55
CA SER A 94 12.28 -11.39 -7.72
C SER A 94 12.10 -12.89 -7.51
N ARG A 95 13.16 -13.65 -7.22
CA ARG A 95 13.11 -15.11 -7.10
C ARG A 95 12.45 -15.54 -5.79
N VAL A 96 12.78 -14.89 -4.68
CA VAL A 96 12.25 -15.28 -3.36
C VAL A 96 10.84 -14.75 -3.20
N LEU A 97 10.61 -13.44 -3.39
CA LEU A 97 9.29 -12.84 -3.16
C LEU A 97 8.36 -12.85 -4.38
N GLY A 98 8.87 -13.09 -5.60
CA GLY A 98 8.01 -13.17 -6.79
C GLY A 98 7.67 -11.81 -7.42
N MET A 99 8.38 -10.74 -7.08
CA MET A 99 8.17 -9.43 -7.70
C MET A 99 8.85 -9.32 -9.07
N SER A 100 8.28 -8.50 -9.94
CA SER A 100 8.85 -8.15 -11.23
C SER A 100 9.66 -6.85 -11.14
N LEU A 101 10.78 -6.77 -11.87
CA LEU A 101 11.45 -5.50 -12.13
C LEU A 101 10.66 -4.71 -13.18
N LEU A 102 10.04 -3.62 -12.75
CA LEU A 102 9.18 -2.77 -13.59
C LEU A 102 10.01 -1.77 -14.40
N LYS A 103 10.96 -1.11 -13.74
CA LYS A 103 11.85 -0.14 -14.36
C LYS A 103 13.17 -0.06 -13.61
N ARG A 104 14.24 0.16 -14.37
CA ARG A 104 15.53 0.64 -13.87
C ARG A 104 15.78 2.04 -14.40
N LEU A 105 16.27 2.92 -13.53
CA LEU A 105 16.74 4.26 -13.88
C LEU A 105 18.16 4.44 -13.34
N ASP A 106 19.08 4.89 -14.18
CA ASP A 106 20.47 5.14 -13.81
C ASP A 106 20.76 6.64 -13.87
N PHE A 107 21.47 7.14 -12.87
CA PHE A 107 21.84 8.56 -12.77
C PHE A 107 23.37 8.68 -12.64
N PRO A 108 24.13 8.61 -13.74
CA PRO A 108 25.59 8.55 -13.71
C PRO A 108 26.26 9.73 -13.03
N GLU A 109 25.74 10.95 -13.24
CA GLU A 109 26.28 12.17 -12.62
C GLU A 109 26.16 12.15 -11.10
N MET A 110 25.12 11.49 -10.58
CA MET A 110 24.86 11.38 -9.14
C MET A 110 25.29 10.02 -8.56
N LYS A 111 25.80 9.11 -9.39
CA LYS A 111 26.29 7.77 -9.03
C LYS A 111 25.29 6.93 -8.23
N PHE A 112 24.05 6.86 -8.68
CA PHE A 112 23.07 5.91 -8.15
C PHE A 112 22.15 5.35 -9.22
N SER A 113 21.55 4.21 -8.90
CA SER A 113 20.52 3.53 -9.69
C SER A 113 19.27 3.31 -8.86
N LEU A 114 18.11 3.35 -9.50
CA LEU A 114 16.81 3.03 -8.92
C LEU A 114 16.24 1.79 -9.60
N TYR A 115 15.76 0.83 -8.82
CA TYR A 115 15.09 -0.38 -9.29
C TYR A 115 13.69 -0.44 -8.71
N PHE A 116 12.68 -0.30 -9.57
CA PHE A 116 11.27 -0.35 -9.18
C PHE A 116 10.77 -1.78 -9.28
N MET A 117 10.45 -2.38 -8.14
CA MET A 117 9.92 -3.75 -8.02
C MET A 117 8.43 -3.72 -7.68
N GLY A 118 7.66 -4.68 -8.17
CA GLY A 118 6.25 -4.81 -7.80
C GLY A 118 5.60 -6.12 -8.29
N TYR A 119 4.42 -6.43 -7.77
CA TYR A 119 3.62 -7.60 -8.17
C TYR A 119 2.78 -7.32 -9.42
N GLU A 120 3.44 -6.96 -10.51
CA GLU A 120 2.78 -6.58 -11.77
C GLU A 120 3.16 -7.50 -12.92
N ASN A 121 2.22 -7.66 -13.85
CA ASN A 121 2.44 -8.37 -15.10
C ASN A 121 3.19 -7.49 -16.10
N THR A 122 4.50 -7.70 -16.23
CA THR A 122 5.33 -6.89 -17.14
C THR A 122 5.02 -7.08 -18.63
N ALA A 123 4.26 -8.11 -19.01
CA ALA A 123 3.78 -8.29 -20.38
C ALA A 123 2.72 -7.26 -20.78
N GLU A 124 2.03 -6.65 -19.80
CA GLU A 124 1.05 -5.57 -20.02
C GLU A 124 1.71 -4.20 -20.04
N ALA A 125 2.99 -4.10 -19.69
CA ALA A 125 3.71 -2.84 -19.70
C ALA A 125 3.88 -2.34 -21.14
N PRO A 126 3.71 -1.02 -21.39
CA PRO A 126 3.99 -0.44 -22.69
C PRO A 126 5.41 -0.73 -23.17
N SER A 127 5.56 -0.99 -24.47
CA SER A 127 6.88 -1.22 -25.09
C SER A 127 7.68 0.06 -25.25
N ASN A 128 7.00 1.20 -25.45
CA ASN A 128 7.65 2.51 -25.52
C ASN A 128 8.31 2.85 -24.16
N PRO A 129 9.60 3.24 -24.13
CA PRO A 129 10.32 3.49 -22.88
C PRO A 129 9.74 4.59 -21.99
N ILE A 130 9.14 5.63 -22.59
CA ILE A 130 8.52 6.77 -21.89
C ILE A 130 7.19 6.33 -21.30
N ASP A 131 6.36 5.67 -22.10
CA ASP A 131 5.06 5.16 -21.62
C ASP A 131 5.24 4.12 -20.51
N LYS A 132 6.30 3.31 -20.58
CA LYS A 132 6.67 2.38 -19.50
C LYS A 132 7.04 3.09 -18.20
N VAL A 133 7.66 4.27 -18.27
CA VAL A 133 7.92 5.10 -17.08
C VAL A 133 6.60 5.56 -16.48
N VAL A 134 5.71 6.13 -17.29
CA VAL A 134 4.37 6.57 -16.84
C VAL A 134 3.60 5.41 -16.21
N TRP A 135 3.58 4.26 -16.88
CA TRP A 135 2.96 3.04 -16.38
C TRP A 135 3.57 2.59 -15.05
N THR A 136 4.89 2.60 -14.91
CA THR A 136 5.56 2.18 -13.65
C THR A 136 5.15 3.10 -12.49
N PHE A 137 5.17 4.42 -12.70
CA PHE A 137 4.81 5.40 -11.68
C PHE A 137 3.30 5.54 -11.44
N SER A 138 2.45 4.86 -12.22
CA SER A 138 1.03 4.71 -11.91
C SER A 138 0.70 3.46 -11.07
N GLN A 139 1.65 2.54 -10.90
CA GLN A 139 1.44 1.34 -10.09
C GLN A 139 1.44 1.65 -8.60
N LYS A 140 0.55 1.01 -7.86
CA LYS A 140 0.45 1.15 -6.39
C LYS A 140 1.47 0.23 -5.71
N ALA A 141 1.87 0.59 -4.49
CA ALA A 141 2.63 -0.29 -3.60
C ALA A 141 3.92 -0.90 -4.20
N THR A 142 4.61 -0.14 -5.06
CA THR A 142 5.93 -0.54 -5.58
C THR A 142 7.02 -0.41 -4.52
N ILE A 143 8.09 -1.16 -4.68
CA ILE A 143 9.32 -1.02 -3.89
C ILE A 143 10.39 -0.36 -4.77
N GLU A 144 10.80 0.84 -4.39
CA GLU A 144 11.95 1.53 -5.00
C GLU A 144 13.23 1.10 -4.26
N LEU A 145 14.11 0.37 -4.92
CA LEU A 145 15.43 0.04 -4.39
C LEU A 145 16.46 1.01 -4.93
N THR A 146 17.05 1.82 -4.06
CA THR A 146 18.09 2.77 -4.41
C THR A 146 19.46 2.20 -4.09
N HIS A 147 20.27 2.05 -5.13
CA HIS A 147 21.66 1.62 -5.03
C HIS A 147 22.59 2.81 -5.25
N ASN A 148 23.35 3.18 -4.22
CA ASN A 148 24.45 4.14 -4.37
C ASN A 148 25.69 3.37 -4.84
N TRP A 149 26.27 3.76 -5.96
CA TRP A 149 27.30 2.95 -6.61
C TRP A 149 28.54 2.78 -5.74
N GLY A 150 29.04 1.54 -5.66
CA GLY A 150 30.25 1.18 -4.91
C GLY A 150 29.99 0.63 -3.51
N THR A 151 28.78 0.77 -2.95
CA THR A 151 28.46 0.23 -1.62
C THR A 151 28.61 -1.28 -1.53
N GLU A 152 28.40 -2.00 -2.62
CA GLU A 152 28.56 -3.45 -2.76
C GLU A 152 30.03 -3.91 -2.59
N SER A 153 30.98 -3.03 -2.94
CA SER A 153 32.41 -3.31 -2.96
C SER A 153 33.20 -2.63 -1.86
N ASP A 154 32.56 -1.74 -1.08
CA ASP A 154 33.20 -1.00 -0.01
C ASP A 154 33.30 -1.88 1.27
N PRO A 155 34.52 -2.25 1.72
CA PRO A 155 34.72 -3.05 2.94
C PRO A 155 34.38 -2.27 4.22
N GLU A 156 34.41 -0.94 4.18
CA GLU A 156 34.05 -0.09 5.30
C GLU A 156 32.54 0.12 5.41
N PHE A 157 31.81 -0.09 4.32
CA PHE A 157 30.35 0.01 4.32
C PHE A 157 29.70 -1.18 5.02
N LYS A 158 29.25 -0.96 6.26
CA LYS A 158 28.64 -1.98 7.13
C LYS A 158 27.17 -2.32 6.80
N GLY A 159 26.59 -1.69 5.78
CA GLY A 159 25.20 -1.86 5.38
C GLY A 159 24.31 -0.68 5.81
N TYR A 160 23.07 -0.70 5.36
CA TYR A 160 22.07 0.28 5.78
C TYR A 160 21.42 -0.10 7.10
N HIS A 161 21.04 0.90 7.89
CA HIS A 161 20.29 0.69 9.13
C HIS A 161 18.83 0.37 8.81
N ASN A 162 18.28 -0.68 9.42
CA ASN A 162 16.93 -1.17 9.14
C ASN A 162 15.81 -0.49 9.94
N GLY A 163 16.14 0.44 10.84
CA GLY A 163 15.19 1.17 11.69
C GLY A 163 14.66 0.41 12.91
N ASN A 164 15.01 -0.88 13.07
CA ASN A 164 14.48 -1.74 14.15
C ASN A 164 15.36 -1.77 15.41
N SER A 165 16.53 -1.13 15.37
CA SER A 165 17.41 -0.82 16.51
C SER A 165 17.59 0.68 16.66
N GLU A 166 18.24 1.16 17.73
CA GLU A 166 18.46 2.60 17.89
C GLU A 166 19.40 3.18 16.82
N PRO A 167 19.14 4.38 16.27
CA PRO A 167 17.91 5.16 16.42
C PRO A 167 16.74 4.52 15.65
N ARG A 168 15.61 4.29 16.33
CA ARG A 168 14.45 3.62 15.72
C ARG A 168 13.68 4.51 14.73
N GLY A 169 13.00 3.89 13.77
CA GLY A 169 12.19 4.60 12.77
C GLY A 169 11.28 3.66 11.98
N PHE A 170 11.62 3.42 10.71
CA PHE A 170 10.91 2.47 9.86
C PHE A 170 10.92 1.05 10.48
N GLY A 171 9.79 0.33 10.36
CA GLY A 171 9.65 -1.03 10.89
C GLY A 171 9.86 -2.10 9.82
N HIS A 172 8.83 -2.33 9.00
CA HIS A 172 8.85 -3.36 7.94
C HIS A 172 7.78 -3.08 6.88
N ILE A 173 7.92 -3.75 5.72
CA ILE A 173 6.82 -3.95 4.78
C ILE A 173 6.08 -5.24 5.11
N GLY A 174 4.80 -5.30 4.76
CA GLY A 174 3.99 -6.51 4.85
C GLY A 174 3.67 -7.05 3.46
N VAL A 175 3.72 -8.37 3.30
CA VAL A 175 3.25 -9.07 2.09
C VAL A 175 2.15 -10.03 2.51
N THR A 176 0.96 -9.86 1.93
CA THR A 176 -0.13 -10.81 2.08
C THR A 176 0.09 -11.99 1.14
N VAL A 177 -0.09 -13.20 1.66
CA VAL A 177 0.07 -14.47 0.93
C VAL A 177 -1.15 -15.35 1.15
N ASP A 178 -1.39 -16.30 0.24
CA ASP A 178 -2.53 -17.22 0.33
C ASP A 178 -2.44 -18.16 1.54
N ASP A 179 -1.23 -18.64 1.82
CA ASP A 179 -0.94 -19.55 2.93
C ASP A 179 0.42 -19.20 3.54
N THR A 180 0.37 -18.60 4.72
CA THR A 180 1.53 -18.18 5.50
C THR A 180 2.51 -19.31 5.77
N TYR A 181 2.02 -20.50 6.15
CA TYR A 181 2.89 -21.61 6.55
C TYR A 181 3.62 -22.17 5.34
N LYS A 182 2.92 -22.37 4.21
CA LYS A 182 3.55 -22.80 2.96
C LYS A 182 4.57 -21.80 2.42
N ALA A 183 4.27 -20.50 2.53
CA ALA A 183 5.23 -19.46 2.16
C ALA A 183 6.50 -19.55 3.02
N CYS A 184 6.36 -19.72 4.33
CA CYS A 184 7.48 -19.84 5.25
C CYS A 184 8.31 -21.11 5.03
N GLU A 185 7.66 -22.24 4.81
CA GLU A 185 8.34 -23.49 4.45
C GLU A 185 9.19 -23.29 3.18
N ARG A 186 8.62 -22.66 2.14
CA ARG A 186 9.38 -22.31 0.94
C ARG A 186 10.54 -21.38 1.24
N PHE A 187 10.35 -20.32 2.04
CA PHE A 187 11.42 -19.40 2.41
C PHE A 187 12.54 -20.09 3.18
N GLN A 188 12.20 -20.99 4.11
CA GLN A 188 13.17 -21.79 4.85
C GLN A 188 13.97 -22.70 3.91
N ASN A 189 13.30 -23.37 2.95
CA ASN A 189 13.96 -24.21 1.93
C ASN A 189 14.88 -23.40 1.00
N LEU A 190 14.62 -22.11 0.83
CA LEU A 190 15.48 -21.19 0.08
C LEU A 190 16.59 -20.56 0.95
N GLY A 191 16.70 -20.92 2.23
CA GLY A 191 17.70 -20.40 3.15
C GLY A 191 17.48 -18.95 3.60
N VAL A 192 16.23 -18.46 3.55
CA VAL A 192 15.88 -17.10 3.99
C VAL A 192 16.03 -17.00 5.52
N GLU A 193 16.64 -15.92 5.99
CA GLU A 193 16.73 -15.61 7.42
C GLU A 193 15.39 -15.11 7.97
N PHE A 194 14.99 -15.63 9.14
CA PHE A 194 13.78 -15.22 9.83
C PHE A 194 14.11 -14.44 11.10
N VAL A 195 13.54 -13.23 11.22
CA VAL A 195 13.52 -12.49 12.50
C VAL A 195 12.54 -13.15 13.48
N LYS A 196 11.43 -13.70 12.99
CA LYS A 196 10.43 -14.41 13.77
C LYS A 196 9.77 -15.50 12.91
N LYS A 197 9.67 -16.74 13.41
CA LYS A 197 8.99 -17.83 12.71
C LYS A 197 7.48 -17.85 12.96
N PRO A 198 6.68 -18.50 12.10
CA PRO A 198 5.23 -18.64 12.30
C PRO A 198 4.84 -19.19 13.67
N GLU A 199 5.59 -20.18 14.13
CA GLU A 199 5.42 -20.83 15.43
C GLU A 199 5.78 -19.96 16.65
N ASP A 200 6.46 -18.83 16.49
CA ASP A 200 7.00 -18.02 17.60
C ASP A 200 6.01 -16.94 18.13
N GLY A 201 4.71 -17.01 17.84
CA GLY A 201 3.66 -16.29 18.59
C GLY A 201 2.45 -15.77 17.80
N ASN A 202 1.48 -15.14 18.49
CA ASN A 202 0.12 -14.84 18.00
C ASN A 202 -0.04 -13.87 16.80
N ASN A 203 0.98 -13.10 16.44
CA ASN A 203 0.94 -12.18 15.29
C ASN A 203 2.11 -12.46 14.35
N PHE A 204 1.80 -12.74 13.08
CA PHE A 204 2.76 -13.12 12.07
C PHE A 204 3.04 -11.95 11.11
N SER A 205 4.27 -11.45 11.15
CA SER A 205 4.81 -10.51 10.16
C SER A 205 6.16 -11.04 9.70
N LEU A 206 6.34 -11.23 8.40
CA LEU A 206 7.65 -11.45 7.81
C LEU A 206 8.38 -10.11 7.77
N VAL A 207 9.42 -9.97 8.58
CA VAL A 207 10.30 -8.80 8.54
C VAL A 207 11.43 -9.10 7.58
N PHE A 208 11.42 -8.42 6.44
CA PHE A 208 12.54 -8.45 5.51
C PHE A 208 13.42 -7.23 5.77
N ASN A 209 14.65 -7.48 6.19
CA ASN A 209 15.65 -6.43 6.25
C ASN A 209 16.19 -6.22 4.83
N SER A 210 16.22 -4.97 4.38
CA SER A 210 16.95 -4.59 3.17
C SER A 210 18.45 -4.85 3.39
N PHE A 211 19.01 -5.78 2.62
CA PHE A 211 20.44 -6.14 2.62
C PHE A 211 21.33 -5.03 2.02
#